data_AF-A0A948S2N5-F1
#
_entry.id   AF-A0A948S2N5-F1
#
_cell.length_a   1.000
_cell.length_b   1.000
_cell.length_c   1.000
_cell.angle_alpha   90.00
_cell.angle_beta   90.00
_cell.angle_gamma   90.00
#
_symmetry.space_group_name_H-M   'P 1'
#
loop_
_entity.id
_entity.type
_entity.pdbx_description
1 polymer ?
#
loop_
_entity_poly.entity_id
_entity_poly.type
_entity_poly.pdbx_seq_one_letter_code
_entity_poly.pdbx_strand_id
1 'polypeptide(L)'
;MTTSIVLEYLKKHGQKMDREIVKDTGINLDTVRKLISELESQKHISCCSVVNYDKGQAIDGILCRVSGYVPPAAPGRKAQPSKVN
;
A
#
# COMPACT_ATOMS: atom_id res chain seq x y z
N MET A 1 -16.95 -9.06 6.80
CA MET A 1 -15.53 -9.44 6.95
C MET A 1 -14.78 -9.22 5.63
N THR A 2 -14.73 -7.98 5.14
CA THR A 2 -14.07 -7.62 3.86
C THR A 2 -12.94 -6.61 4.04
N THR A 3 -12.91 -5.89 5.17
CA THR A 3 -11.79 -5.05 5.62
C THR A 3 -10.46 -5.80 5.67
N SER A 4 -10.50 -7.12 5.93
CA SER A 4 -9.32 -7.97 5.88
C SER A 4 -8.70 -8.09 4.49
N ILE A 5 -9.47 -8.01 3.39
CA ILE A 5 -8.94 -8.30 2.05
C ILE A 5 -7.92 -7.23 1.64
N VAL A 6 -8.25 -5.95 1.81
CA VAL A 6 -7.34 -4.84 1.50
C VAL A 6 -6.10 -4.89 2.41
N LEU A 7 -6.30 -5.15 3.70
CA LEU A 7 -5.20 -5.22 4.66
C LEU A 7 -4.25 -6.39 4.37
N GLU A 8 -4.77 -7.59 4.10
CA GLU A 8 -3.97 -8.78 3.77
C GLU A 8 -3.26 -8.60 2.42
N TYR A 9 -3.91 -7.99 1.43
CA TYR A 9 -3.27 -7.64 0.18
C TYR A 9 -2.11 -6.67 0.39
N LEU A 10 -2.29 -5.60 1.18
CA LEU A 10 -1.23 -4.65 1.49
C LEU A 10 -0.09 -5.28 2.31
N LYS A 11 -0.37 -6.21 3.23
CA LYS A 11 0.69 -6.95 3.94
C LYS A 11 1.56 -7.77 2.99
N LYS A 12 0.95 -8.39 1.97
CA LYS A 12 1.64 -9.24 1.00
C LYS A 12 2.43 -8.42 -0.03
N HIS A 13 1.88 -7.29 -0.48
CA HIS A 13 2.41 -6.52 -1.60
C HIS A 13 3.10 -5.22 -1.19
N GLY A 14 3.01 -4.82 0.08
CA GLY A 14 3.58 -3.59 0.62
C GLY A 14 2.74 -2.36 0.27
N GLN A 15 3.37 -1.39 -0.39
CA GLN A 15 2.71 -0.15 -0.80
C GLN A 15 2.05 -0.31 -2.17
N LYS A 16 0.76 -0.03 -2.27
CA LYS A 16 -0.04 -0.19 -3.50
C LYS A 16 -1.10 0.89 -3.66
N MET A 17 -1.50 1.15 -4.90
CA MET A 17 -2.59 2.07 -5.19
C MET A 17 -3.97 1.42 -5.18
N ASP A 18 -5.00 2.21 -4.88
CA ASP A 18 -6.41 1.80 -4.92
C ASP A 18 -6.78 1.10 -6.24
N ARG A 19 -6.35 1.62 -7.39
CA ARG A 19 -6.58 0.99 -8.70
C ARG A 19 -5.86 -0.36 -8.90
N GLU A 20 -4.68 -0.54 -8.29
CA GLU A 20 -3.98 -1.83 -8.33
C GLU A 20 -4.68 -2.84 -7.42
N ILE A 21 -5.12 -2.41 -6.23
CA ILE A 21 -5.90 -3.22 -5.31
C ILE A 21 -7.19 -3.69 -5.99
N VAL A 22 -7.92 -2.80 -6.67
CA VAL A 22 -9.11 -3.16 -7.46
C VAL A 22 -8.79 -4.23 -8.50
N LYS A 23 -7.73 -4.02 -9.29
CA LYS A 23 -7.35 -4.94 -10.36
C LYS A 23 -7.01 -6.33 -9.83
N ASP A 24 -6.29 -6.42 -8.72
CA ASP A 24 -5.78 -7.69 -8.20
C ASP A 24 -6.79 -8.41 -7.27
N THR A 25 -7.66 -7.66 -6.58
CA THR A 25 -8.68 -8.23 -5.68
C THR A 25 -10.02 -8.47 -6.36
N GLY A 26 -10.28 -7.85 -7.52
CA GLY A 26 -11.56 -7.92 -8.23
C GLY A 26 -12.70 -7.14 -7.56
N ILE A 27 -12.40 -6.34 -6.53
CA ILE A 27 -13.38 -5.54 -5.79
C ILE A 27 -13.59 -4.20 -6.53
N ASN A 28 -14.82 -3.67 -6.52
CA ASN A 28 -15.10 -2.34 -7.09
C ASN A 28 -14.34 -1.22 -6.35
N LEU A 29 -13.90 -0.20 -7.09
CA LEU A 29 -13.15 0.96 -6.61
C LEU A 29 -13.82 1.68 -5.44
N ASP A 30 -15.13 1.93 -5.50
CA ASP A 30 -15.85 2.59 -4.41
C ASP A 30 -15.81 1.78 -3.12
N THR A 31 -15.88 0.45 -3.24
CA THR A 31 -15.78 -0.45 -2.09
C THR A 31 -14.35 -0.46 -1.54
N VAL A 32 -13.34 -0.53 -2.41
CA VAL A 32 -11.93 -0.44 -2.00
C VAL A 32 -11.66 0.88 -1.26
N ARG A 33 -12.12 2.01 -1.78
CA ARG A 33 -11.97 3.33 -1.14
C ARG A 33 -12.66 3.39 0.22
N LYS A 34 -13.88 2.86 0.33
CA LYS A 34 -14.60 2.76 1.61
C LYS A 34 -13.82 1.94 2.64
N LEU A 35 -13.30 0.77 2.24
CA LEU A 35 -12.52 -0.09 3.13
C LEU A 35 -11.19 0.57 3.53
N ILE A 36 -10.54 1.29 2.62
CA ILE A 36 -9.34 2.08 2.90
C ILE A 36 -9.63 3.13 3.98
N SER A 37 -10.70 3.92 3.83
CA SER A 37 -11.07 4.93 4.83
C SER A 37 -11.39 4.32 6.20
N GLU A 38 -12.04 3.16 6.22
CA GLU A 38 -12.28 2.42 7.47
C GLU A 38 -10.96 1.98 8.14
N LEU A 39 -10.05 1.35 7.38
CA LEU A 39 -8.74 0.92 7.89
C LEU A 39 -7.84 2.08 8.33
N GLU A 40 -7.92 3.21 7.63
CA GLU A 40 -7.20 4.44 7.97
C GLU A 40 -7.71 5.03 9.29
N SER A 41 -9.04 5.08 9.50
CA SER A 41 -9.64 5.53 10.77
C SER A 41 -9.20 4.67 11.96
N GLN A 42 -8.98 3.37 11.72
CA GLN A 42 -8.47 2.40 12.69
C GLN A 42 -6.93 2.42 12.81
N LYS A 43 -6.24 3.27 12.03
CA LYS A 43 -4.77 3.39 11.96
C LYS A 43 -4.04 2.12 11.53
N HIS A 44 -4.72 1.16 10.90
CA HIS A 44 -4.09 -0.06 10.36
C HIS A 44 -3.25 0.21 9.11
N ILE A 45 -3.64 1.22 8.33
CA ILE A 45 -2.94 1.65 7.13
C ILE A 45 -2.73 3.16 7.16
N SER A 46 -1.76 3.61 6.36
CA SER A 46 -1.50 5.02 6.09
C SER A 46 -1.66 5.27 4.60
N CYS A 47 -2.40 6.32 4.26
CA CYS A 47 -2.78 6.65 2.89
C CYS A 47 -2.36 8.08 2.52
N CYS A 48 -2.10 8.31 1.24
CA CYS A 48 -1.87 9.64 0.70
C CYS A 48 -2.58 9.78 -0.64
N SER A 49 -3.21 10.94 -0.87
CA SER A 49 -3.71 11.32 -2.19
C SER A 49 -2.52 11.64 -3.09
N VAL A 50 -2.49 11.05 -4.28
CA VAL A 50 -1.42 11.21 -5.25
C VAL A 50 -1.99 11.49 -6.63
N VAL A 51 -1.22 12.21 -7.44
CA VAL A 51 -1.50 12.39 -8.86
C VAL A 51 -0.44 11.62 -9.63
N ASN A 52 -0.86 10.61 -10.38
CA ASN A 52 0.01 9.85 -11.27
C ASN A 52 -0.21 10.28 -12.71
N TYR A 53 0.85 10.27 -13.51
CA TYR A 53 0.74 10.53 -14.94
C TYR A 53 0.86 9.22 -15.69
N ASP A 54 -0.19 8.80 -16.39
CA ASP A 54 -0.14 7.70 -17.36
C ASP A 54 -0.25 8.29 -18.76
N LYS A 55 0.75 8.03 -19.61
CA LYS A 55 0.82 8.56 -20.99
C LYS A 55 0.61 10.08 -21.10
N GLY A 56 1.06 10.83 -20.09
CA GLY A 56 0.93 12.29 -20.03
C GLY A 56 -0.41 12.80 -19.49
N GLN A 57 -1.35 11.92 -19.16
CA GLN A 57 -2.61 12.30 -18.52
C GLN A 57 -2.51 12.14 -17.01
N ALA A 58 -2.90 13.18 -16.27
CA ALA A 58 -3.00 13.16 -14.82
C ALA A 58 -4.17 12.27 -14.38
N ILE A 59 -3.91 11.40 -13.41
CA ILE A 59 -4.84 10.45 -12.82
C ILE A 59 -4.69 10.55 -11.32
N ASP A 60 -5.77 10.93 -10.64
CA ASP A 60 -5.82 10.95 -9.19
C ASP A 60 -5.97 9.53 -8.64
N GLY A 61 -5.23 9.24 -7.58
CA GLY A 61 -5.23 7.95 -6.92
C GLY A 61 -4.96 8.06 -5.42
N ILE A 62 -5.18 6.94 -4.73
CA ILE A 62 -4.84 6.82 -3.31
C ILE A 62 -3.75 5.78 -3.18
N LEU A 63 -2.61 6.19 -2.61
CA LEU A 63 -1.49 5.32 -2.32
C LEU A 63 -1.57 4.85 -0.88
N CYS A 64 -1.63 3.54 -0.66
CA CYS A 64 -1.83 2.94 0.65
C CYS A 64 -0.64 2.05 1.03
N ARG A 65 -0.31 2.02 2.33
CA ARG A 65 0.62 1.06 2.93
C ARG A 65 0.20 0.68 4.33
N VAL A 66 0.63 -0.49 4.81
CA VAL A 66 0.41 -0.90 6.21
C VAL A 66 1.14 0.06 7.15
N SER A 67 0.49 0.47 8.24
CA SER A 67 1.09 1.30 9.27
C SER A 67 2.30 0.58 9.89
N GLY A 68 3.43 1.29 10.01
CA GLY A 68 4.67 0.70 10.53
C GLY A 68 5.38 -0.24 9.56
N TYR A 69 4.96 -0.31 8.29
CA TYR A 69 5.67 -1.09 7.28
C TYR A 69 7.10 -0.56 7.08
N VAL A 70 8.08 -1.43 7.32
CA VAL A 70 9.48 -1.19 7.02
C VAL A 70 9.81 -1.89 5.70
N PRO A 71 10.17 -1.15 4.63
CA PRO A 71 10.51 -1.79 3.36
C PRO A 71 11.75 -2.68 3.54
N PRO A 72 11.82 -3.82 2.82
CA PRO A 72 13.00 -4.67 2.85
C PRO A 72 14.24 -3.88 2.43
N ALA A 73 15.40 -4.25 2.98
CA ALA A 73 16.65 -3.60 2.63
C ALA A 73 16.90 -3.70 1.12
N ALA A 74 17.18 -2.57 0.48
CA ALA A 74 17.44 -2.53 -0.95
C ALA A 74 18.65 -3.44 -1.30
N PRO A 75 18.56 -4.25 -2.37
CA PRO A 75 19.69 -5.01 -2.87
C PRO A 75 20.88 -4.07 -3.15
N GLY A 76 22.05 -4.37 -2.58
CA GLY A 76 23.26 -3.56 -2.73
C GLY A 76 23.58 -2.58 -1.59
N ARG A 77 22.74 -2.49 -0.54
CA ARG A 77 23.14 -1.82 0.70
C ARG A 77 24.24 -2.66 1.38
N LYS A 78 25.45 -2.10 1.59
CA LYS A 78 26.57 -2.81 2.23
C LYS A 78 26.12 -3.48 3.54
N ALA A 79 26.66 -4.68 3.80
CA ALA A 79 26.38 -5.49 4.99
C ALA A 79 26.56 -4.67 6.28
N GLN A 80 25.72 -4.98 7.27
CA GLN A 80 25.89 -4.52 8.65
C GLN A 80 27.34 -4.78 9.12
N PRO A 81 27.91 -3.94 10.00
CA PRO A 81 29.22 -4.22 10.56
C PRO A 81 29.20 -5.61 11.20
N SER A 82 30.19 -6.44 10.85
CA SER A 82 30.42 -7.74 11.47
C SER A 82 30.43 -7.57 12.98
N LYS A 83 29.65 -8.39 13.70
CA LYS A 83 29.75 -8.47 15.16
C LYS A 83 31.21 -8.79 15.51
N VAL A 84 31.88 -7.86 16.18
CA VAL A 84 33.16 -8.10 16.84
C VAL A 84 32.84 -8.86 18.13
N ASN A 85 33.45 -10.04 18.28
CA ASN A 85 33.46 -10.82 19.52
C ASN A 85 34.26 -10.08 20.60
#